data_AF-A0A0F2Q6D9-F1
#
_entry.id   AF-A0A0F2Q6D9-F1
#
_cell.length_a   1.000
_cell.length_b   1.000
_cell.length_c   1.000
_cell.angle_alpha   90.00
_cell.angle_beta   90.00
_cell.angle_gamma   90.00
#
_symmetry.space_group_name_H-M   'P 1'
#
loop_
_entity.id
_entity.type
_entity.pdbx_description
1 polymer ?
#
loop_
_entity_poly.entity_id
_entity_poly.type
_entity_poly.pdbx_seq_one_letter_code
_entity_poly.pdbx_strand_id
1 'polypeptide(L)'
;MKLRNKMGIVFFIIIVLIILIDILTLHRYKFNTVSGNGNPGLVPIFLIILVLLWFSFNLINLIANTSFGKFNLIILFIVILPVTIFLNKWAWYHQCKKLMFIKEQLIEKNIPIELVSDITSGISIYTNTVYFNYITLLMFLSIVISFGLIIALIKKI
;
A
#
# COMPACT_ATOMS: atom_id res chain seq x y z
N MET A 1 -28.93 -3.57 -0.92
CA MET A 1 -27.91 -4.59 -1.29
C MET A 1 -27.34 -5.21 -0.01
N LYS A 2 -27.51 -6.52 0.22
CA LYS A 2 -27.20 -7.21 1.49
C LYS A 2 -25.71 -7.11 1.86
N LEU A 3 -25.39 -7.00 3.15
CA LEU A 3 -24.03 -6.84 3.72
C LEU A 3 -23.00 -7.84 3.13
N ARG A 4 -23.45 -9.07 2.86
CA ARG A 4 -22.69 -10.15 2.23
C ARG A 4 -22.13 -9.78 0.86
N ASN A 5 -22.88 -9.05 0.05
CA ASN A 5 -22.44 -8.61 -1.28
C ASN A 5 -21.38 -7.50 -1.18
N LYS A 6 -21.45 -6.65 -0.14
CA LYS A 6 -20.44 -5.60 0.11
C LYS A 6 -19.10 -6.20 0.54
N MET A 7 -19.11 -7.20 1.42
CA MET A 7 -17.90 -7.92 1.80
C MET A 7 -17.27 -8.66 0.60
N GLY A 8 -18.09 -9.32 -0.23
CA GLY A 8 -17.60 -9.98 -1.45
C GLY A 8 -16.91 -9.02 -2.41
N ILE A 9 -17.46 -7.82 -2.60
CA ILE A 9 -16.86 -6.76 -3.45
C ILE A 9 -15.55 -6.27 -2.84
N VAL A 10 -15.49 -6.03 -1.53
CA VAL A 10 -14.27 -5.60 -0.83
C VAL A 10 -13.16 -6.66 -0.98
N PHE A 11 -13.46 -7.93 -0.73
CA PHE A 11 -12.47 -9.01 -0.91
C PHE A 11 -12.04 -9.16 -2.37
N PHE A 12 -12.97 -9.06 -3.32
CA PHE A 12 -12.66 -9.09 -4.74
C PHE A 12 -11.70 -7.94 -5.12
N ILE A 13 -11.94 -6.73 -4.62
CA ILE A 13 -11.05 -5.58 -4.85
C ILE A 13 -9.67 -5.81 -4.21
N ILE A 14 -9.59 -6.36 -3.00
CA ILE A 14 -8.31 -6.71 -2.38
C ILE A 14 -7.54 -7.70 -3.25
N ILE A 15 -8.20 -8.75 -3.74
CA ILE A 15 -7.58 -9.77 -4.61
C ILE A 15 -7.12 -9.13 -5.93
N VAL A 16 -7.97 -8.32 -6.56
CA VAL A 16 -7.62 -7.60 -7.79
C VAL A 16 -6.43 -6.66 -7.56
N LEU A 17 -6.39 -5.94 -6.43
CA LEU A 17 -5.26 -5.08 -6.07
C LEU A 17 -3.98 -5.87 -5.83
N ILE A 18 -4.05 -7.01 -5.15
CA ILE A 18 -2.90 -7.91 -4.96
C ILE A 18 -2.38 -8.37 -6.32
N ILE A 19 -3.25 -8.85 -7.21
CA ILE A 19 -2.88 -9.30 -8.56
C ILE A 19 -2.30 -8.16 -9.38
N LEU A 20 -2.89 -6.96 -9.34
CA LEU A 20 -2.39 -5.78 -10.07
C LEU A 20 -0.98 -5.40 -9.58
N ILE A 21 -0.78 -5.38 -8.27
CA ILE A 21 0.50 -5.10 -7.63
C ILE A 21 1.53 -6.16 -8.00
N ASP A 22 1.15 -7.44 -7.98
CA ASP A 22 2.02 -8.53 -8.39
C ASP A 22 2.40 -8.41 -9.86
N ILE A 23 1.46 -8.11 -10.76
CA ILE A 23 1.74 -7.90 -12.19
C ILE A 23 2.70 -6.72 -12.41
N LEU A 24 2.50 -5.62 -11.68
CA LEU A 24 3.35 -4.43 -11.73
C LEU A 24 4.75 -4.68 -11.16
N THR A 25 4.88 -5.59 -10.19
CA THR A 25 6.18 -5.94 -9.57
C THR A 25 6.90 -7.10 -10.29
N LEU A 26 6.17 -8.01 -10.93
CA LEU A 26 6.70 -9.11 -11.76
C LEU A 26 7.22 -8.61 -13.10
N HIS A 27 6.68 -7.51 -13.63
CA HIS A 27 7.31 -6.80 -14.74
C HIS A 27 8.59 -6.13 -14.24
N ARG A 28 9.66 -6.93 -14.09
CA ARG A 28 11.05 -6.47 -14.04
C ARG A 28 11.36 -5.80 -15.38
N TYR A 29 10.95 -4.55 -15.53
CA TYR A 29 11.33 -3.74 -16.67
C TYR A 29 12.86 -3.65 -16.68
N LYS A 30 13.46 -4.02 -17.81
CA LYS A 30 14.91 -4.02 -18.01
C LYS A 30 15.44 -2.62 -17.77
N PHE A 31 16.62 -2.53 -17.15
CA PHE A 31 17.34 -1.30 -16.82
C PHE A 31 17.54 -0.33 -17.99
N ASN A 32 17.38 -0.81 -19.22
CA ASN A 32 17.59 -0.04 -20.44
C ASN A 32 16.34 0.67 -20.98
N THR A 33 15.17 0.54 -20.33
CA THR A 33 13.98 1.34 -20.68
C THR A 33 13.79 2.46 -19.66
N VAL A 34 14.79 3.32 -19.51
CA VAL A 34 14.60 4.66 -18.95
C VAL A 34 13.93 5.48 -20.04
N SER A 35 12.59 5.48 -20.07
CA SER A 35 11.87 6.35 -20.99
C SER A 35 12.04 7.79 -20.54
N GLY A 36 12.92 8.52 -21.22
CA GLY A 36 12.71 9.95 -21.44
C GLY A 36 11.31 10.15 -22.05
N ASN A 37 10.62 11.21 -21.66
CA ASN A 37 9.17 11.46 -21.81
C ASN A 37 8.26 10.71 -20.83
N GLY A 38 7.94 11.39 -19.71
CA GLY A 38 6.74 11.18 -18.91
C GLY A 38 6.62 9.77 -18.32
N ASN A 39 7.11 9.60 -17.09
CA ASN A 39 7.08 8.34 -16.34
C ASN A 39 5.74 7.58 -16.53
N PRO A 40 5.69 6.55 -17.41
CA PRO A 40 4.45 5.83 -17.74
C PRO A 40 3.90 5.05 -16.54
N GLY A 41 4.66 4.93 -15.45
CA GLY A 41 4.18 4.39 -14.18
C GLY A 41 3.27 5.33 -13.41
N LEU A 42 3.35 6.66 -13.60
CA LEU A 42 2.55 7.63 -12.83
C LEU A 42 1.05 7.56 -13.16
N VAL A 43 0.69 7.31 -14.42
CA VAL A 43 -0.73 7.25 -14.83
C VAL A 43 -1.44 6.02 -14.24
N PRO A 44 -0.89 4.78 -14.32
CA PRO A 44 -1.43 3.64 -13.60
C PRO A 44 -1.47 3.85 -12.08
N ILE A 45 -0.44 4.47 -11.50
CA ILE A 45 -0.40 4.77 -10.06
C ILE A 45 -1.53 5.71 -9.64
N PHE A 46 -1.79 6.76 -10.42
CA PHE A 46 -2.87 7.71 -10.13
C PHE A 46 -4.25 7.02 -10.15
N LEU A 47 -4.49 6.13 -11.12
CA LEU A 47 -5.71 5.33 -11.16
C LEU A 47 -5.81 4.37 -9.96
N ILE A 48 -4.71 3.73 -9.58
CA ILE A 48 -4.66 2.86 -8.39
C ILE A 48 -4.98 3.65 -7.12
N ILE A 49 -4.46 4.87 -6.96
CA ILE A 49 -4.75 5.73 -5.81
C ILE A 49 -6.24 6.02 -5.71
N LEU A 50 -6.91 6.36 -6.81
CA LEU A 50 -8.37 6.59 -6.82
C LEU A 50 -9.15 5.35 -6.39
N VAL A 51 -8.77 4.17 -6.89
CA VAL A 51 -9.37 2.89 -6.49
C VAL A 51 -9.10 2.61 -5.01
N LEU A 52 -7.90 2.86 -4.52
CA LEU A 52 -7.52 2.67 -3.11
C LEU A 52 -8.30 3.62 -2.19
N LEU A 53 -8.51 4.87 -2.58
CA LEU A 53 -9.31 5.83 -1.81
C LEU A 53 -10.78 5.40 -1.74
N TRP A 54 -11.36 5.06 -2.88
CA TRP A 54 -12.73 4.55 -2.93
C TRP A 54 -12.87 3.26 -2.11
N PHE A 55 -11.93 2.33 -2.23
CA PHE A 55 -11.88 1.11 -1.41
C PHE A 55 -11.80 1.42 0.08
N SER A 56 -10.90 2.33 0.48
CA SER A 56 -10.72 2.74 1.88
C SER A 56 -11.99 3.27 2.48
N PHE A 57 -12.66 4.18 1.77
CA PHE A 57 -13.92 4.75 2.21
C PHE A 57 -14.99 3.67 2.43
N ASN A 58 -15.09 2.71 1.51
CA ASN A 58 -16.05 1.61 1.65
C ASN A 58 -15.70 0.65 2.79
N LEU A 59 -14.41 0.31 2.96
CA LEU A 59 -13.95 -0.56 4.04
C LEU A 59 -14.14 0.10 5.40
N ILE A 60 -13.75 1.38 5.55
CA ILE A 60 -13.98 2.18 6.76
C ILE A 60 -15.46 2.21 7.09
N ASN A 61 -16.33 2.51 6.11
CA ASN A 61 -17.77 2.53 6.33
C ASN A 61 -18.34 1.16 6.71
N LEU A 62 -17.78 0.08 6.16
CA LEU A 62 -18.19 -1.28 6.51
C LEU A 62 -17.85 -1.58 7.97
N ILE A 63 -16.61 -1.30 8.39
CA ILE A 63 -16.15 -1.50 9.77
C ILE A 63 -16.90 -0.59 10.75
N ALA A 64 -17.06 0.68 10.40
CA ALA A 64 -17.75 1.69 11.21
C ALA A 64 -19.22 1.35 11.50
N ASN A 65 -19.87 0.62 10.60
CA ASN A 65 -21.28 0.24 10.74
C ASN A 65 -21.46 -1.23 11.17
N THR A 66 -20.43 -1.86 11.72
CA THR A 66 -20.52 -3.21 12.28
C THR A 66 -21.43 -3.24 13.52
N SER A 67 -22.12 -4.36 13.72
CA SER A 67 -23.01 -4.58 14.87
C SER A 67 -22.28 -4.92 16.18
N PHE A 68 -20.94 -4.94 16.20
CA PHE A 68 -20.17 -5.36 17.38
C PHE A 68 -20.37 -4.44 18.59
N GLY A 69 -20.56 -5.00 19.79
CA GLY A 69 -20.64 -4.18 21.01
C GLY A 69 -19.38 -3.33 21.24
N LYS A 70 -19.52 -2.23 21.99
CA LYS A 70 -18.42 -1.28 22.30
C LYS A 70 -17.19 -1.99 22.87
N PHE A 71 -17.38 -2.88 23.85
CA PHE A 71 -16.31 -3.67 24.45
C PHE A 71 -15.57 -4.55 23.43
N ASN A 72 -16.30 -5.19 22.51
CA ASN A 72 -15.69 -6.03 21.47
C ASN A 72 -14.84 -5.19 20.51
N LEU A 73 -15.29 -3.98 20.15
CA LEU A 73 -14.52 -3.06 19.33
C LEU A 73 -13.26 -2.56 20.04
N ILE A 74 -13.33 -2.31 21.35
CA ILE A 74 -12.15 -1.91 22.15
C ILE A 74 -11.12 -3.03 22.16
N ILE A 75 -11.54 -4.27 22.44
CA ILE A 75 -10.64 -5.44 22.43
C ILE A 75 -10.01 -5.60 21.05
N LEU A 76 -10.82 -5.54 20.00
CA LEU A 76 -10.35 -5.65 18.62
C LEU A 76 -9.34 -4.55 18.26
N PHE A 77 -9.57 -3.32 18.71
CA PHE A 77 -8.66 -2.20 18.51
C PHE A 77 -7.34 -2.40 19.26
N ILE A 78 -7.38 -2.85 20.52
CA ILE A 78 -6.18 -3.14 21.33
C ILE A 78 -5.35 -4.25 20.69
N VAL A 79 -5.98 -5.25 20.04
CA VAL A 79 -5.27 -6.33 19.34
C VAL A 79 -4.66 -5.83 18.01
N ILE A 80 -5.38 -5.02 17.25
CA ILE A 80 -4.96 -4.58 15.91
C ILE A 80 -3.92 -3.47 15.97
N LEU A 81 -3.94 -2.61 16.99
CA LEU A 81 -3.05 -1.46 17.10
C LEU A 81 -1.55 -1.87 17.17
N PRO A 82 -1.11 -2.82 18.04
CA PRO A 82 0.27 -3.29 18.06
C PRO A 82 0.71 -3.94 16.76
N VAL A 83 -0.18 -4.73 16.13
CA VAL A 83 0.10 -5.37 14.83
C VAL A 83 0.32 -4.31 13.76
N THR A 84 -0.53 -3.29 13.73
CA THR A 84 -0.43 -2.16 12.80
C THR A 84 0.88 -1.41 13.00
N ILE A 85 1.24 -1.06 14.24
CA ILE A 85 2.49 -0.33 14.54
C ILE A 85 3.71 -1.17 14.15
N PHE A 86 3.75 -2.44 14.54
CA PHE A 86 4.88 -3.32 14.25
C PHE A 86 5.05 -3.53 12.75
N LEU A 87 3.97 -3.87 12.04
CA LEU A 87 3.99 -4.13 10.61
C LEU A 87 4.44 -2.89 9.83
N ASN A 88 3.94 -1.70 10.17
CA ASN A 88 4.34 -0.46 9.49
C ASN A 88 5.80 -0.10 9.75
N LYS A 89 6.27 -0.25 10.99
CA LYS A 89 7.67 0.01 11.33
C LYS A 89 8.63 -0.96 10.63
N TRP A 90 8.30 -2.25 10.66
CA TRP A 90 9.09 -3.31 10.03
C TRP A 90 9.13 -3.13 8.51
N ALA A 91 7.97 -2.92 7.89
CA ALA A 91 7.85 -2.70 6.46
C ALA A 91 8.66 -1.48 6.00
N TRP A 92 8.51 -0.35 6.69
CA TRP A 92 9.28 0.87 6.39
C TRP A 92 10.79 0.63 6.44
N TYR A 93 11.28 -0.04 7.49
CA TYR A 93 12.69 -0.39 7.61
C TYR A 93 13.17 -1.23 6.43
N HIS A 94 12.40 -2.26 6.04
CA HIS A 94 12.75 -3.12 4.91
C HIS A 94 12.71 -2.39 3.56
N GLN A 95 11.74 -1.50 3.33
CA GLN A 95 11.69 -0.66 2.13
C GLN A 95 12.94 0.22 2.02
N CYS A 96 13.30 0.93 3.09
CA CYS A 96 14.48 1.79 3.12
C CYS A 96 15.77 1.01 2.87
N LYS A 97 15.93 -0.15 3.51
CA LYS A 97 17.11 -1.01 3.30
C LYS A 97 17.21 -1.51 1.86
N LYS A 98 16.08 -1.87 1.24
CA LYS A 98 16.03 -2.29 -0.17
C LYS A 98 16.43 -1.15 -1.11
N LEU A 99 16.01 0.09 -0.82
CA LEU A 99 16.41 1.27 -1.60
C LEU A 99 17.91 1.55 -1.48
N MET A 100 18.48 1.44 -0.28
CA MET A 100 19.93 1.59 -0.07
C MET A 100 20.72 0.55 -0.87
N PHE A 101 20.31 -0.73 -0.79
CA PHE A 101 20.95 -1.80 -1.55
C PHE A 101 20.87 -1.57 -3.07
N ILE A 102 19.71 -1.11 -3.58
CA ILE A 102 19.58 -0.76 -4.99
C ILE A 102 20.51 0.39 -5.34
N LYS A 103 20.56 1.44 -4.51
CA LYS A 103 21.46 2.59 -4.72
C LYS A 103 22.92 2.14 -4.82
N GLU A 104 23.37 1.27 -3.91
CA GLU A 104 24.71 0.68 -3.92
C GLU A 104 24.99 -0.06 -5.23
N GLN A 105 24.07 -0.94 -5.67
CA GLN A 105 24.21 -1.67 -6.94
C GLN A 105 24.27 -0.78 -8.18
N LEU A 106 23.64 0.40 -8.15
CA LEU A 106 23.68 1.34 -9.27
C LEU A 106 25.00 2.11 -9.33
N ILE A 107 25.55 2.44 -8.16
CA ILE A 107 26.88 3.05 -8.05
C ILE A 107 27.95 2.06 -8.53
N GLU A 108 27.87 0.78 -8.13
CA GLU A 108 28.78 -0.28 -8.57
C GLU A 108 28.79 -0.48 -10.10
N LYS A 109 27.68 -0.15 -10.78
CA LYS A 109 27.56 -0.24 -12.24
C LYS A 109 28.05 1.02 -12.97
N ASN A 110 28.71 1.96 -12.29
CA ASN A 110 29.18 3.23 -12.84
C ASN A 110 28.07 4.08 -13.50
N ILE A 111 26.83 3.99 -13.00
CA ILE A 111 25.75 4.87 -13.44
C ILE A 111 26.00 6.28 -12.85
N PRO A 112 25.80 7.37 -13.61
CA PRO A 112 25.99 8.73 -13.11
C PRO A 112 25.20 8.98 -11.82
N ILE A 113 25.86 9.57 -10.81
CA ILE A 113 25.30 9.79 -9.47
C ILE A 113 24.02 10.62 -9.50
N GLU A 114 23.94 11.60 -10.40
CA GLU A 114 22.73 12.41 -10.63
C GLU A 114 21.55 11.54 -11.08
N LEU A 115 21.78 10.63 -12.04
CA LEU A 115 20.78 9.67 -12.49
C LEU A 115 20.39 8.68 -11.39
N VAL A 116 21.34 8.25 -10.56
CA VAL A 116 21.07 7.39 -9.39
C VAL A 116 20.22 8.12 -8.35
N SER A 117 20.50 9.40 -8.10
CA SER A 117 19.71 10.25 -7.21
C SER A 117 18.29 10.42 -7.73
N ASP A 118 18.11 10.69 -9.02
CA ASP A 118 16.80 10.81 -9.66
C ASP A 118 16.01 9.50 -9.61
N ILE A 119 16.67 8.36 -9.85
CA ILE A 119 16.04 7.04 -9.77
C ILE A 119 15.62 6.70 -8.32
N THR A 120 16.42 7.09 -7.33
CA THR A 120 16.20 6.80 -5.92
C THR A 120 15.35 7.85 -5.18
N SER A 121 15.06 8.98 -5.82
CA SER A 121 14.25 10.09 -5.27
C SER A 121 12.77 9.76 -5.02
N GLY A 122 12.27 8.65 -5.56
CA GLY A 122 10.89 8.19 -5.34
C GLY A 122 9.95 8.35 -6.54
N ILE A 123 10.38 9.02 -7.61
CA ILE A 123 9.55 9.31 -8.81
C ILE A 123 10.08 8.56 -10.04
N SER A 124 10.61 7.35 -9.85
CA SER A 124 11.08 6.51 -10.95
C SER A 124 10.35 5.17 -11.01
N ILE A 125 10.34 4.55 -12.19
CA ILE A 125 9.73 3.23 -12.42
C ILE A 125 10.30 2.18 -11.43
N TYR A 126 11.57 2.31 -11.04
CA TYR A 126 12.21 1.44 -10.06
C TYR A 126 11.70 1.67 -8.64
N THR A 127 11.56 2.92 -8.21
CA THR A 127 11.00 3.24 -6.89
C THR A 127 9.53 2.81 -6.80
N ASN A 128 8.79 2.80 -7.91
CA ASN A 128 7.43 2.25 -7.95
C ASN A 128 7.37 0.76 -7.59
N THR A 129 8.27 -0.07 -8.11
CA THR A 129 8.32 -1.51 -7.72
C THR A 129 8.69 -1.72 -6.25
N VAL A 130 9.38 -0.74 -5.66
CA VAL A 130 9.74 -0.76 -4.24
C VAL A 130 8.61 -0.23 -3.36
N TYR A 131 7.81 0.74 -3.79
CA TYR A 131 6.72 1.34 -3.00
C TYR A 131 5.32 0.79 -3.30
N PHE A 132 5.12 0.10 -4.42
CA PHE A 132 3.86 -0.55 -4.78
C PHE A 132 4.05 -2.06 -4.79
N ASN A 133 4.08 -2.66 -3.61
CA ASN A 133 4.14 -4.10 -3.40
C ASN A 133 3.16 -4.56 -2.30
N TYR A 134 3.09 -5.88 -2.07
CA TYR A 134 2.19 -6.46 -1.08
C TYR A 134 2.48 -5.95 0.35
N ILE A 135 3.73 -5.61 0.68
CA ILE A 135 4.09 -5.08 2.01
C ILE A 135 3.45 -3.71 2.22
N THR A 136 3.57 -2.81 1.24
CA THR A 136 2.92 -1.49 1.28
C THR A 136 1.40 -1.58 1.24
N LEU A 137 0.83 -2.60 0.57
CA LEU A 137 -0.60 -2.87 0.64
C LEU A 137 -1.02 -3.28 2.06
N LEU A 138 -0.25 -4.13 2.73
CA LEU A 138 -0.53 -4.55 4.12
C LEU A 138 -0.41 -3.36 5.09
N MET A 139 0.59 -2.50 4.91
CA MET A 139 0.72 -1.24 5.66
C MET A 139 -0.56 -0.41 5.51
N PHE A 140 -0.96 -0.15 4.27
CA PHE A 140 -2.16 0.61 3.96
C PHE A 140 -3.43 -0.03 4.57
N LEU A 141 -3.63 -1.34 4.37
CA LEU A 141 -4.80 -2.05 4.91
C LEU A 141 -4.84 -1.97 6.44
N SER A 142 -3.71 -2.15 7.12
CA SER A 142 -3.65 -2.08 8.58
C SER A 142 -4.05 -0.69 9.11
N ILE A 143 -3.66 0.38 8.42
CA ILE A 143 -4.06 1.76 8.75
C ILE A 143 -5.55 1.98 8.50
N VAL A 144 -6.05 1.56 7.33
CA VAL A 144 -7.48 1.72 6.96
C VAL A 144 -8.38 0.96 7.95
N ILE A 145 -8.01 -0.26 8.33
CA ILE A 145 -8.73 -1.05 9.33
C ILE A 145 -8.73 -0.34 10.70
N SER A 146 -7.55 0.12 11.15
CA SER A 146 -7.41 0.85 12.41
C SER A 146 -8.30 2.10 12.44
N PHE A 147 -8.34 2.86 11.34
CA PHE A 147 -9.18 4.05 11.22
C PHE A 147 -10.68 3.70 11.22
N GLY A 148 -11.07 2.63 10.52
CA GLY A 148 -12.43 2.09 10.56
C GLY A 148 -12.88 1.73 11.98
N LEU A 149 -12.00 1.14 12.77
CA LEU A 149 -12.28 0.79 14.17
C LEU A 149 -12.42 2.02 15.07
N ILE A 150 -11.58 3.04 14.89
CA ILE A 150 -11.69 4.32 15.61
C ILE A 150 -13.05 4.96 15.34
N ILE A 151 -13.47 5.03 14.07
CA ILE A 151 -14.79 5.59 13.72
C ILE A 151 -15.92 4.73 14.30
N ALA A 152 -15.79 3.40 14.25
CA ALA A 152 -16.77 2.48 14.86
C ALA A 152 -16.91 2.72 16.37
N LEU A 153 -15.81 2.98 17.07
CA LEU A 153 -15.78 3.29 18.49
C LEU A 153 -16.44 4.64 18.78
N ILE A 154 -16.08 5.69 18.03
CA ILE A 154 -16.66 7.04 18.18
C ILE A 154 -18.18 7.02 18.03
N LYS A 155 -18.70 6.26 17.05
CA LYS A 155 -20.15 6.11 16.82
C LYS A 155 -20.91 5.42 17.96
N LYS A 156 -20.21 4.78 18.90
CA LYS A 156 -20.78 4.03 20.03
C LYS A 156 -20.45 4.65 21.39
N ILE A 157 -19.87 5.85 21.38
CA ILE A 157 -19.80 6.73 22.54
C ILE A 157 -21.13 7.46 22.62
#